data_AF-A0A259KBM8-F1
#
_entry.id   AF-A0A259KBM8-F1
#
_cell.length_a   1.000
_cell.length_b   1.000
_cell.length_c   1.000
_cell.angle_alpha   90.00
_cell.angle_beta   90.00
_cell.angle_gamma   90.00
#
_symmetry.space_group_name_H-M   'P 1'
#
loop_
_entity.id
_entity.type
_entity.pdbx_description
1 polymer ?
#
loop_
_entity_poly.entity_id
_entity_poly.type
_entity_poly.pdbx_seq_one_letter_code
_entity_poly.pdbx_strand_id
1 'polypeptide(L)'
;MPAVQETVDLARSIDVDQYKYGFVTDIESEKAPKGLSEDTVRYISAKKNEPEWMLEWRLDAYRRWLTMEEPTWARVSYPKIDFQDYYYYSQPKARPKSLDEIDPEILATYDKLGIPLREREALLGIESSAPRIAVDAVFDSVSVATTFKAELAKAGVIFCSISEAIREHPELVKQYLGSVVPVSDNFYATLNTAVFSDGSFVYIPKGVRCPMELSTYFRINERNTGQFERTLIIADEGAYVSYLEGCTAPQRDENQLHAAVVELVALKDAEIKYSTVQNWYPGDKDGKGGI
;
A
#
# COMPACT_ATOMS: atom_id res chain seq x y z
N MET A 1 17.53 -8.28 -22.69
CA MET A 1 17.27 -7.56 -23.96
C MET A 1 17.67 -6.11 -23.73
N PRO A 2 18.51 -5.50 -24.59
CA PRO A 2 18.70 -4.05 -24.55
C PRO A 2 17.37 -3.38 -24.87
N ALA A 3 16.98 -2.35 -24.12
CA ALA A 3 15.83 -1.52 -24.51
C ALA A 3 16.12 -0.98 -25.91
N VAL A 4 15.17 -1.19 -26.83
CA VAL A 4 15.30 -0.70 -28.22
C VAL A 4 15.31 0.84 -28.14
N GLN A 5 16.20 1.50 -28.89
CA GLN A 5 16.31 2.98 -28.91
C GLN A 5 14.93 3.64 -29.10
N GLU A 6 14.08 3.01 -29.90
CA GLU A 6 12.68 3.36 -30.15
C GLU A 6 11.82 3.41 -28.88
N THR A 7 12.03 2.50 -27.91
CA THR A 7 11.35 2.52 -26.61
C THR A 7 11.81 3.69 -25.75
N VAL A 8 13.10 4.01 -25.78
CA VAL A 8 13.67 5.16 -25.05
C VAL A 8 13.15 6.47 -25.62
N ASP A 9 13.11 6.59 -26.94
CA ASP A 9 12.61 7.76 -27.63
C ASP A 9 11.09 7.92 -27.46
N LEU A 10 10.35 6.81 -27.47
CA LEU A 10 8.91 6.81 -27.15
C LEU A 10 8.67 7.29 -25.71
N ALA A 11 9.41 6.76 -24.72
CA ALA A 11 9.29 7.19 -23.32
C ALA A 11 9.58 8.69 -23.14
N ARG A 12 10.55 9.24 -23.87
CA ARG A 12 10.85 10.69 -23.91
C ARG A 12 9.80 11.52 -24.63
N SER A 13 9.06 10.92 -25.56
CA SER A 13 7.99 11.59 -26.32
C SER A 13 6.64 11.60 -25.59
N ILE A 14 6.50 10.80 -24.52
CA ILE A 14 5.35 10.90 -23.62
C ILE A 14 5.42 12.28 -22.98
N ASP A 15 4.43 13.11 -23.26
CA ASP A 15 4.32 14.48 -22.75
C ASP A 15 4.07 14.44 -21.23
N VAL A 16 5.16 14.44 -20.47
CA VAL A 16 5.14 14.31 -19.00
C VAL A 16 4.46 15.50 -18.32
N ASP A 17 4.37 16.62 -19.04
CA ASP A 17 3.64 17.83 -18.64
C ASP A 17 2.09 17.60 -18.64
N GLN A 18 1.61 16.49 -19.19
CA GLN A 18 0.19 16.08 -19.19
C GLN A 18 -0.14 14.96 -18.19
N TYR A 19 0.67 14.78 -17.13
CA TYR A 19 0.39 13.75 -16.13
C TYR A 19 -0.91 14.03 -15.35
N LYS A 20 -1.99 13.36 -15.78
CA LYS A 20 -3.37 13.53 -15.30
C LYS A 20 -3.54 13.40 -13.79
N TYR A 21 -2.68 12.63 -13.13
CA TYR A 21 -2.78 12.32 -11.70
C TYR A 21 -1.84 13.16 -10.83
N GLY A 22 -1.20 14.20 -11.37
CA GLY A 22 -0.17 14.99 -10.69
C GLY A 22 -0.62 15.89 -9.54
N PHE A 23 -1.91 15.97 -9.26
CA PHE A 23 -2.48 16.91 -8.30
C PHE A 23 -2.24 16.53 -6.84
N VAL A 24 -2.03 17.53 -5.99
CA VAL A 24 -1.82 17.42 -4.55
C VAL A 24 -3.11 17.77 -3.81
N THR A 25 -3.33 17.16 -2.65
CA THR A 25 -4.42 17.49 -1.72
C THR A 25 -3.83 18.27 -0.55
N ASP A 26 -4.41 19.42 -0.18
CA ASP A 26 -3.82 20.31 0.83
C ASP A 26 -4.43 20.02 2.20
N ILE A 27 -3.84 19.07 2.93
CA ILE A 27 -4.32 18.66 4.25
C ILE A 27 -3.22 18.77 5.30
N GLU A 28 -3.60 19.07 6.54
CA GLU A 28 -2.65 19.04 7.64
C GLU A 28 -2.33 17.59 8.05
N SER A 29 -1.04 17.24 8.01
CA SER A 29 -0.54 15.93 8.40
C SER A 29 0.28 15.96 9.70
N GLU A 30 0.25 14.86 10.44
CA GLU A 30 1.22 14.54 11.49
C GLU A 30 2.30 13.63 10.89
N LYS A 31 3.57 13.83 11.28
CA LYS A 31 4.73 13.05 10.80
C LYS A 31 5.54 12.49 11.98
N ALA A 32 6.16 11.34 11.77
CA ALA A 32 7.26 10.91 12.63
C ALA A 32 8.44 11.90 12.55
N PRO A 33 9.37 11.87 13.52
CA PRO A 33 10.69 12.48 13.33
C PRO A 33 11.36 11.96 12.06
N LYS A 34 12.18 12.81 11.44
CA LYS A 34 12.92 12.45 10.23
C LYS A 34 14.01 11.43 10.57
N GLY A 35 14.18 10.44 9.69
CA GLY A 35 15.24 9.44 9.77
C GLY A 35 14.82 8.12 10.41
N LEU A 36 15.71 7.13 10.28
CA LEU A 36 15.47 5.75 10.64
C LEU A 36 16.31 5.34 11.85
N SER A 37 15.61 5.09 12.96
CA SER A 37 16.17 4.60 14.22
C SER A 37 15.24 3.58 14.88
N GLU A 38 15.69 2.92 15.96
CA GLU A 38 14.79 2.14 16.81
C GLU A 38 13.62 2.98 17.34
N ASP A 39 13.84 4.27 17.62
CA ASP A 39 12.79 5.17 18.09
C ASP A 39 11.73 5.43 17.02
N THR A 40 12.14 5.56 15.74
CA THR A 40 11.21 5.65 14.62
C THR A 40 10.36 4.38 14.51
N VAL A 41 10.97 3.19 14.65
CA VAL A 41 10.26 1.91 14.64
C VAL A 41 9.26 1.80 15.80
N ARG A 42 9.69 2.15 17.01
CA ARG A 42 8.82 2.20 18.21
C ARG A 42 7.69 3.21 18.03
N TYR A 43 7.96 4.36 17.43
CA TYR A 43 6.95 5.38 17.13
C TYR A 43 5.87 4.84 16.19
N ILE A 44 6.26 4.20 15.08
CA ILE A 44 5.31 3.59 14.13
C ILE A 44 4.43 2.56 14.85
N SER A 45 5.06 1.64 15.57
CA SER A 45 4.38 0.55 16.29
C SER A 45 3.39 1.09 17.33
N ALA A 46 3.80 2.09 18.12
CA ALA A 46 2.96 2.75 19.11
C ALA A 46 1.79 3.51 18.46
N LYS A 47 2.04 4.22 17.35
CA LYS A 47 0.98 4.94 16.61
C LYS A 47 -0.08 4.02 16.04
N LYS A 48 0.32 2.81 15.63
CA LYS A 48 -0.57 1.77 15.12
C LYS A 48 -1.17 0.86 16.19
N ASN A 49 -0.78 1.06 17.46
CA ASN A 49 -1.22 0.26 18.59
C ASN A 49 -1.00 -1.25 18.36
N GLU A 50 0.20 -1.59 17.90
CA GLU A 50 0.57 -2.97 17.58
C GLU A 50 0.85 -3.81 18.84
N PRO A 51 0.64 -5.14 18.78
CA PRO A 51 1.04 -6.05 19.84
C PRO A 51 2.58 -6.15 19.95
N GLU A 52 3.07 -6.53 21.12
CA GLU A 52 4.51 -6.57 21.44
C GLU A 52 5.32 -7.42 20.46
N TRP A 53 4.81 -8.60 20.06
CA TRP A 53 5.50 -9.47 19.11
C TRP A 53 5.78 -8.79 17.76
N MET A 54 4.91 -7.88 17.34
CA MET A 54 5.03 -7.15 16.08
C MET A 54 6.13 -6.08 16.20
N LEU A 55 6.18 -5.38 17.34
CA LEU A 55 7.27 -4.44 17.64
C LEU A 55 8.63 -5.15 17.66
N GLU A 56 8.73 -6.30 18.33
CA GLU A 56 9.96 -7.10 18.37
C GLU A 56 10.40 -7.52 16.97
N TRP A 57 9.45 -8.02 16.16
CA TRP A 57 9.71 -8.40 14.78
C TRP A 57 10.27 -7.24 13.93
N ARG A 58 9.71 -6.03 14.08
CA ARG A 58 10.21 -4.81 13.40
C ARG A 58 11.60 -4.40 13.88
N LEU A 59 11.85 -4.45 15.19
CA LEU A 59 13.14 -4.08 15.78
C LEU A 59 14.25 -5.04 15.33
N ASP A 60 13.95 -6.34 15.29
CA ASP A 60 14.89 -7.34 14.81
C ASP A 60 15.20 -7.15 13.32
N ALA A 61 14.19 -6.81 12.51
CA ALA A 61 14.40 -6.43 11.12
C ALA A 61 15.28 -5.19 10.98
N TYR A 62 15.03 -4.14 11.75
CA TYR A 62 15.86 -2.93 11.74
C TYR A 62 17.32 -3.23 12.10
N ARG A 63 17.56 -3.97 13.19
CA ARG A 63 18.92 -4.36 13.61
C ARG A 63 19.62 -5.19 12.55
N ARG A 64 18.90 -6.11 11.91
CA ARG A 64 19.42 -6.89 10.80
C ARG A 64 19.79 -6.01 9.62
N TRP A 65 18.90 -5.11 9.23
CA TRP A 65 19.08 -4.20 8.10
C TRP A 65 20.36 -3.36 8.23
N LEU A 66 20.68 -2.88 9.43
CA LEU A 66 21.94 -2.17 9.71
C LEU A 66 23.22 -2.95 9.38
N THR A 67 23.14 -4.28 9.31
CA THR A 67 24.27 -5.16 8.97
C THR A 67 24.34 -5.51 7.48
N MET A 68 23.36 -5.08 6.68
CA MET A 68 23.25 -5.43 5.27
C MET A 68 23.85 -4.35 4.37
N GLU A 69 24.33 -4.77 3.21
CA GLU A 69 24.81 -3.87 2.15
C GLU A 69 23.70 -3.60 1.13
N GLU A 70 23.54 -2.35 0.72
CA GLU A 70 22.59 -1.97 -0.33
C GLU A 70 23.03 -2.55 -1.69
N PRO A 71 22.13 -3.23 -2.43
CA PRO A 71 22.49 -3.88 -3.69
C PRO A 71 22.79 -2.87 -4.82
N THR A 72 23.87 -3.09 -5.56
CA THR A 72 24.31 -2.23 -6.69
C THR A 72 24.36 -2.95 -8.04
N TRP A 73 23.86 -4.18 -8.12
CA TRP A 73 23.94 -5.03 -9.32
C TRP A 73 22.91 -4.70 -10.40
N ALA A 74 21.86 -3.95 -10.06
CA ALA A 74 20.80 -3.58 -10.99
C ALA A 74 21.29 -2.54 -12.01
N ARG A 75 20.77 -2.61 -13.25
CA ARG A 75 21.12 -1.67 -14.32
C ARG A 75 20.30 -0.38 -14.26
N VAL A 76 20.34 0.28 -13.11
CA VAL A 76 19.65 1.54 -12.86
C VAL A 76 20.64 2.52 -12.25
N SER A 77 20.42 3.81 -12.49
CA SER A 77 21.27 4.88 -11.96
C SER A 77 20.39 5.90 -11.28
N TYR A 78 20.59 6.08 -9.97
CA TYR A 78 19.91 7.07 -9.16
C TYR A 78 20.88 7.64 -8.12
N PRO A 79 20.65 8.86 -7.60
CA PRO A 79 21.42 9.40 -6.49
C PRO A 79 21.32 8.47 -5.29
N LYS A 80 22.42 8.28 -4.54
CA LYS A 80 22.41 7.42 -3.35
C LYS A 80 21.28 7.84 -2.41
N ILE A 81 20.50 6.85 -1.98
CA ILE A 81 19.36 7.06 -1.09
C ILE A 81 19.89 7.42 0.30
N ASP A 82 19.47 8.57 0.83
CA ASP A 82 19.70 8.92 2.24
C ASP A 82 18.52 8.44 3.08
N PHE A 83 18.64 7.23 3.64
CA PHE A 83 17.63 6.65 4.52
C PHE A 83 17.38 7.47 5.79
N GLN A 84 18.24 8.42 6.14
CA GLN A 84 17.99 9.32 7.26
C GLN A 84 17.19 10.57 6.86
N ASP A 85 16.97 10.79 5.56
CA ASP A 85 16.26 11.95 5.02
C ASP A 85 14.77 11.68 4.69
N TYR A 86 14.20 10.58 5.19
CA TYR A 86 12.78 10.25 5.01
C TYR A 86 11.95 10.45 6.27
N TYR A 87 10.66 10.73 6.05
CA TYR A 87 9.61 10.49 7.02
C TYR A 87 9.04 9.08 6.79
N TYR A 88 9.20 8.19 7.76
CA TYR A 88 8.73 6.79 7.68
C TYR A 88 7.27 6.60 8.10
N TYR A 89 6.61 7.66 8.53
CA TYR A 89 5.20 7.65 8.90
C TYR A 89 4.60 9.04 8.71
N SER A 90 3.46 9.09 8.04
CA SER A 90 2.60 10.28 8.04
C SER A 90 1.13 9.90 8.00
N GLN A 91 0.31 10.66 8.72
CA GLN A 91 -1.14 10.50 8.71
C GLN A 91 -1.80 11.87 8.64
N PRO A 92 -3.01 11.98 8.06
CA PRO A 92 -3.86 13.15 8.26
C PRO A 92 -4.10 13.41 9.75
N LYS A 93 -4.15 14.69 10.17
CA LYS A 93 -4.49 15.05 11.56
C LYS A 93 -5.93 14.69 11.90
N ALA A 94 -6.85 14.87 10.96
CA ALA A 94 -8.23 14.42 11.10
C ALA A 94 -8.29 12.89 10.98
N ARG A 95 -8.85 12.22 11.98
CA ARG A 95 -9.06 10.77 11.98
C ARG A 95 -10.55 10.47 11.81
N PRO A 96 -11.05 10.39 10.57
CA PRO A 96 -12.44 10.08 10.34
C PRO A 96 -12.75 8.66 10.81
N LYS A 97 -13.81 8.50 11.60
CA LYS A 97 -14.30 7.18 12.02
C LYS A 97 -15.33 6.59 11.07
N SER A 98 -15.82 7.41 10.13
CA SER A 98 -16.81 7.04 9.14
C SER A 98 -16.58 7.82 7.85
N LEU A 99 -17.14 7.33 6.74
CA LEU A 99 -17.11 7.99 5.44
C LEU A 99 -17.63 9.44 5.48
N ASP A 100 -18.57 9.74 6.38
CA ASP A 100 -19.16 11.07 6.53
C ASP A 100 -18.26 12.06 7.31
N GLU A 101 -17.27 11.53 8.03
CA GLU A 101 -16.27 12.34 8.75
C GLU A 101 -15.02 12.58 7.90
N ILE A 102 -14.88 11.93 6.74
CA ILE A 102 -13.72 12.10 5.86
C ILE A 102 -13.67 13.53 5.33
N ASP A 103 -12.47 14.10 5.33
CA ASP A 103 -12.22 15.42 4.76
C ASP A 103 -12.76 15.51 3.32
N PRO A 104 -13.58 16.51 2.99
CA PRO A 104 -14.11 16.70 1.63
C PRO A 104 -13.02 16.71 0.54
N GLU A 105 -11.81 17.16 0.85
CA GLU A 105 -10.70 17.15 -0.11
C GLU A 105 -10.20 15.74 -0.43
N ILE A 106 -10.21 14.83 0.55
CA ILE A 106 -9.90 13.41 0.35
C ILE A 106 -10.99 12.77 -0.51
N LEU A 107 -12.27 13.04 -0.23
CA LEU A 107 -13.37 12.53 -1.07
C LEU A 107 -13.26 13.04 -2.52
N ALA A 108 -13.06 14.35 -2.71
CA ALA A 108 -12.89 14.96 -4.03
C ALA A 108 -11.69 14.40 -4.78
N THR A 109 -10.65 14.02 -4.04
CA THR A 109 -9.45 13.38 -4.57
C THR A 109 -9.76 12.00 -5.18
N TYR A 110 -10.47 11.13 -4.45
CA TYR A 110 -10.85 9.82 -4.98
C TYR A 110 -11.88 9.94 -6.12
N ASP A 111 -12.81 10.90 -6.06
CA ASP A 111 -13.72 11.20 -7.18
C ASP A 111 -12.94 11.61 -8.45
N LYS A 112 -11.89 12.44 -8.33
CA LYS A 112 -11.00 12.80 -9.47
C LYS A 112 -10.24 11.61 -10.04
N LEU A 113 -9.88 10.64 -9.20
CA LEU A 113 -9.25 9.39 -9.60
C LEU A 113 -10.25 8.42 -10.24
N GLY A 114 -11.55 8.69 -10.15
CA GLY A 114 -12.61 7.83 -10.65
C GLY A 114 -12.92 6.65 -9.73
N ILE A 115 -12.57 6.76 -8.44
CA ILE A 115 -12.71 5.69 -7.45
C ILE A 115 -13.92 5.99 -6.56
N PRO A 116 -15.01 5.23 -6.67
CA PRO A 116 -16.19 5.45 -5.86
C PRO A 116 -15.96 4.97 -4.42
N LEU A 117 -15.84 5.90 -3.47
CA LEU A 117 -15.75 5.57 -2.03
C LEU A 117 -17.12 5.34 -1.38
N ARG A 118 -18.20 5.80 -2.02
CA ARG A 118 -19.56 5.54 -1.57
C ARG A 118 -20.13 4.38 -2.35
N GLU A 119 -20.83 3.49 -1.65
CA GLU A 119 -21.68 2.45 -2.21
C GLU A 119 -22.92 3.09 -2.88
N ARG A 120 -22.71 3.86 -3.97
CA ARG A 120 -23.76 4.67 -4.62
C ARG A 120 -24.94 3.84 -5.10
N GLU A 121 -24.72 2.56 -5.41
CA GLU A 121 -25.68 1.73 -6.14
C GLU A 121 -26.53 0.86 -5.20
N ALA A 122 -25.94 0.35 -4.10
CA ALA A 122 -26.66 -0.44 -3.10
C ALA A 122 -27.70 0.39 -2.32
N LEU A 123 -27.39 1.66 -2.03
CA LEU A 123 -28.29 2.58 -1.32
C LEU A 123 -29.50 3.01 -2.16
N LEU A 124 -29.38 2.98 -3.49
CA LEU A 124 -30.44 3.41 -4.41
C LEU A 124 -31.29 2.25 -4.95
N GLY A 125 -30.94 1.00 -4.64
CA GLY A 125 -31.65 -0.18 -5.14
C GLY A 125 -31.60 -0.32 -6.67
N ILE A 126 -30.63 0.34 -7.32
CA ILE A 126 -30.44 0.32 -8.76
C ILE A 126 -29.46 -0.82 -9.05
N GLU A 127 -29.91 -1.86 -9.74
CA GLU A 127 -29.02 -2.84 -10.36
C GLU A 127 -28.16 -2.11 -11.40
N SER A 128 -26.94 -1.77 -11.00
CA SER A 128 -25.94 -1.28 -11.92
C SER A 128 -25.27 -2.46 -12.63
N SER A 129 -24.92 -2.25 -13.89
CA SER A 129 -24.10 -3.17 -14.68
C SER A 129 -22.60 -3.04 -14.36
N ALA A 130 -22.21 -2.12 -13.47
CA ALA A 130 -20.85 -1.99 -13.00
C ALA A 130 -20.48 -3.16 -12.05
N PRO A 131 -19.26 -3.72 -12.17
CA PRO A 131 -18.82 -4.76 -11.24
C PRO A 131 -18.80 -4.22 -9.81
N ARG A 132 -19.37 -5.00 -8.89
CA ARG A 132 -19.29 -4.71 -7.45
C ARG A 132 -17.85 -4.94 -7.00
N ILE A 133 -17.17 -3.90 -6.52
CA ILE A 133 -15.78 -3.94 -6.09
C ILE A 133 -15.71 -3.40 -4.66
N ALA A 134 -15.16 -4.18 -3.74
CA ALA A 134 -14.82 -3.69 -2.41
C ALA A 134 -13.50 -2.93 -2.47
N VAL A 135 -13.49 -1.70 -1.96
CA VAL A 135 -12.35 -0.79 -2.04
C VAL A 135 -11.84 -0.49 -0.64
N ASP A 136 -10.56 -0.73 -0.39
CA ASP A 136 -9.82 -0.13 0.72
C ASP A 136 -9.03 1.08 0.19
N ALA A 137 -9.34 2.26 0.74
CA ALA A 137 -8.78 3.53 0.33
C ALA A 137 -7.68 3.94 1.30
N VAL A 138 -6.43 3.95 0.85
CA VAL A 138 -5.26 4.27 1.66
C VAL A 138 -4.70 5.63 1.26
N PHE A 139 -4.60 6.53 2.23
CA PHE A 139 -4.05 7.87 2.07
C PHE A 139 -2.82 8.03 2.97
N ASP A 140 -1.66 8.29 2.35
CA ASP A 140 -0.35 8.25 3.00
C ASP A 140 -0.12 6.91 3.76
N SER A 141 0.03 6.94 5.09
CA SER A 141 0.28 5.74 5.88
C SER A 141 -0.97 5.13 6.54
N VAL A 142 -2.19 5.52 6.16
CA VAL A 142 -3.43 5.05 6.81
C VAL A 142 -4.55 4.71 5.83
N SER A 143 -5.23 3.58 6.03
CA SER A 143 -6.56 3.33 5.46
C SER A 143 -7.59 4.32 6.04
N VAL A 144 -8.34 4.97 5.15
CA VAL A 144 -9.37 5.97 5.48
C VAL A 144 -10.80 5.44 5.30
N ALA A 145 -10.99 4.40 4.48
CA ALA A 145 -12.29 3.76 4.28
C ALA A 145 -12.16 2.38 3.64
N THR A 146 -12.99 1.42 4.09
CA THR A 146 -13.18 0.13 3.43
C THR A 146 -14.67 -0.08 3.11
N THR A 147 -15.02 -0.31 1.85
CA THR A 147 -16.42 -0.54 1.42
C THR A 147 -16.83 -2.01 1.50
N PHE A 148 -18.13 -2.28 1.55
CA PHE A 148 -18.74 -3.62 1.57
C PHE A 148 -18.32 -4.55 2.73
N LYS A 149 -17.76 -4.02 3.82
CA LYS A 149 -17.29 -4.78 5.00
C LYS A 149 -18.34 -5.75 5.55
N ALA A 150 -19.60 -5.29 5.66
CA ALA A 150 -20.69 -6.11 6.19
C ALA A 150 -21.07 -7.29 5.27
N GLU A 151 -20.90 -7.15 3.96
CA GLU A 151 -21.22 -8.22 3.00
C GLU A 151 -20.10 -9.25 2.91
N LEU A 152 -18.84 -8.79 2.88
CA LEU A 152 -17.67 -9.66 2.96
C LEU A 152 -17.68 -10.49 4.26
N ALA A 153 -18.03 -9.87 5.38
CA ALA A 153 -18.17 -10.55 6.67
C ALA A 153 -19.23 -11.66 6.65
N LYS A 154 -20.33 -11.52 5.89
CA LYS A 154 -21.35 -12.59 5.74
C LYS A 154 -20.77 -13.83 5.03
N ALA A 155 -19.80 -13.64 4.14
CA ALA A 155 -19.07 -14.72 3.48
C ALA A 155 -17.85 -15.20 4.30
N GLY A 156 -17.62 -14.64 5.48
CA GLY A 156 -16.44 -14.91 6.31
C GLY A 156 -15.14 -14.32 5.75
N VAL A 157 -15.21 -13.52 4.69
CA VAL A 157 -14.05 -12.85 4.11
C VAL A 157 -13.62 -11.70 5.03
N ILE A 158 -12.33 -11.68 5.34
CA ILE A 158 -11.69 -10.56 6.05
C ILE A 158 -10.99 -9.73 4.99
N PHE A 159 -11.39 -8.47 4.85
CA PHE A 159 -10.70 -7.48 4.03
C PHE A 159 -10.59 -6.18 4.82
N CYS A 160 -9.37 -5.81 5.16
CA CYS A 160 -9.06 -4.61 5.93
C CYS A 160 -7.59 -4.23 5.75
N SER A 161 -7.18 -3.11 6.36
CA SER A 161 -5.75 -2.77 6.45
C SER A 161 -4.97 -3.83 7.23
N ILE A 162 -3.70 -4.04 6.85
CA ILE A 162 -2.82 -4.94 7.61
C ILE A 162 -2.63 -4.48 9.06
N SER A 163 -2.66 -3.17 9.29
CA SER A 163 -2.63 -2.58 10.63
C SER A 163 -3.83 -3.01 11.48
N GLU A 164 -5.03 -3.08 10.89
CA GLU A 164 -6.23 -3.60 11.57
C GLU A 164 -6.10 -5.10 11.81
N ALA A 165 -5.69 -5.87 10.80
CA ALA A 165 -5.54 -7.32 10.94
C ALA A 165 -4.53 -7.72 12.02
N ILE A 166 -3.43 -6.98 12.17
CA ILE A 166 -2.43 -7.21 13.23
C ILE A 166 -3.06 -7.09 14.63
N ARG A 167 -4.03 -6.17 14.82
CA ARG A 167 -4.70 -5.96 16.11
C ARG A 167 -5.86 -6.92 16.34
N GLU A 168 -6.71 -7.10 15.34
CA GLU A 168 -7.98 -7.81 15.47
C GLU A 168 -7.85 -9.31 15.15
N HIS A 169 -6.85 -9.70 14.36
CA HIS A 169 -6.57 -11.07 13.93
C HIS A 169 -5.09 -11.48 14.14
N PRO A 170 -4.46 -11.20 15.30
CA PRO A 170 -3.01 -11.34 15.50
C PRO A 170 -2.50 -12.75 15.24
N GLU A 171 -3.23 -13.79 15.67
CA GLU A 171 -2.81 -15.18 15.49
C GLU A 171 -2.77 -15.59 14.01
N LEU A 172 -3.77 -15.14 13.24
CA LEU A 172 -3.85 -15.42 11.81
C LEU A 172 -2.74 -14.68 11.06
N VAL A 173 -2.51 -13.40 11.37
CA VAL A 173 -1.41 -12.64 10.75
C VAL A 173 -0.07 -13.27 11.11
N LYS A 174 0.17 -13.56 12.39
CA LYS A 174 1.43 -14.14 12.88
C LYS A 174 1.74 -15.50 12.27
N GLN A 175 0.73 -16.28 11.90
CA GLN A 175 0.90 -17.56 11.21
C GLN A 175 1.50 -17.42 9.80
N TYR A 176 1.16 -16.35 9.07
CA TYR A 176 1.49 -16.23 7.64
C TYR A 176 2.44 -15.08 7.30
N LEU A 177 2.50 -14.03 8.11
CA LEU A 177 3.36 -12.87 7.87
C LEU A 177 4.83 -13.28 7.86
N GLY A 178 5.53 -12.98 6.77
CA GLY A 178 6.92 -13.36 6.56
C GLY A 178 7.14 -14.84 6.22
N SER A 179 6.08 -15.62 5.97
CA SER A 179 6.20 -17.03 5.56
C SER A 179 6.63 -17.21 4.11
N VAL A 180 6.32 -16.23 3.25
CA VAL A 180 6.71 -16.22 1.83
C VAL A 180 7.89 -15.28 1.61
N VAL A 181 7.83 -14.07 2.17
CA VAL A 181 8.90 -13.08 2.09
C VAL A 181 9.48 -12.87 3.50
N PRO A 182 10.45 -13.69 3.92
CA PRO A 182 11.01 -13.61 5.27
C PRO A 182 11.78 -12.31 5.47
N VAL A 183 11.97 -11.92 6.74
CA VAL A 183 12.75 -10.74 7.14
C VAL A 183 14.15 -10.72 6.52
N SER A 184 14.71 -11.90 6.26
CA SER A 184 16.06 -12.07 5.70
C SER A 184 16.15 -12.04 4.18
N ASP A 185 15.04 -11.86 3.46
CA ASP A 185 14.97 -12.05 2.01
C ASP A 185 15.95 -11.15 1.23
N ASN A 186 15.84 -9.83 1.38
CA ASN A 186 16.73 -8.87 0.74
C ASN A 186 16.73 -7.52 1.49
N PHE A 187 17.65 -6.63 1.12
CA PHE A 187 17.84 -5.33 1.76
C PHE A 187 16.54 -4.51 1.89
N TYR A 188 15.76 -4.39 0.82
CA TYR A 188 14.53 -3.60 0.82
C TYR A 188 13.36 -4.33 1.47
N ALA A 189 13.32 -5.67 1.44
CA ALA A 189 12.35 -6.45 2.20
C ALA A 189 12.59 -6.34 3.71
N THR A 190 13.84 -6.40 4.16
CA THR A 190 14.19 -6.20 5.58
C THR A 190 13.86 -4.77 6.03
N LEU A 191 14.15 -3.77 5.19
CA LEU A 191 13.76 -2.38 5.43
C LEU A 191 12.23 -2.27 5.54
N ASN A 192 11.50 -2.78 4.56
CA ASN A 192 10.03 -2.81 4.57
C ASN A 192 9.51 -3.43 5.86
N THR A 193 10.01 -4.60 6.29
CA THR A 193 9.61 -5.23 7.55
C THR A 193 9.77 -4.29 8.76
N ALA A 194 10.86 -3.53 8.83
CA ALA A 194 11.08 -2.60 9.94
C ALA A 194 10.05 -1.46 9.96
N VAL A 195 9.70 -0.91 8.80
CA VAL A 195 9.03 0.41 8.71
C VAL A 195 7.68 0.41 8.00
N PHE A 196 7.17 -0.71 7.46
CA PHE A 196 5.92 -0.69 6.72
C PHE A 196 4.82 -0.10 7.59
N SER A 197 4.15 0.90 7.06
CA SER A 197 3.22 1.72 7.81
C SER A 197 1.76 1.38 7.50
N ASP A 198 1.48 0.78 6.35
CA ASP A 198 0.18 0.17 6.10
C ASP A 198 0.26 -0.87 4.97
N GLY A 199 -0.88 -1.27 4.43
CA GLY A 199 -1.02 -2.24 3.36
C GLY A 199 -2.31 -3.02 3.54
N SER A 200 -2.53 -4.05 2.73
CA SER A 200 -3.79 -4.80 2.74
C SER A 200 -3.66 -6.15 3.44
N PHE A 201 -4.71 -6.55 4.15
CA PHE A 201 -4.88 -7.92 4.62
C PHE A 201 -6.16 -8.51 4.05
N VAL A 202 -6.04 -9.67 3.43
CA VAL A 202 -7.15 -10.44 2.89
C VAL A 202 -7.07 -11.87 3.40
N TYR A 203 -8.15 -12.37 3.99
CA TYR A 203 -8.32 -13.78 4.29
C TYR A 203 -9.64 -14.29 3.70
N ILE A 204 -9.56 -15.38 2.94
CA ILE A 204 -10.70 -16.07 2.35
C ILE A 204 -10.82 -17.46 2.98
N PRO A 205 -11.92 -17.77 3.68
CA PRO A 205 -12.09 -19.05 4.35
C PRO A 205 -12.18 -20.24 3.40
N LYS A 206 -11.95 -21.44 3.95
CA LYS A 206 -12.06 -22.71 3.23
C LYS A 206 -13.36 -22.83 2.41
N GLY A 207 -13.21 -23.15 1.13
CA GLY A 207 -14.30 -23.37 0.18
C GLY A 207 -15.07 -22.10 -0.23
N VAL A 208 -14.64 -20.91 0.21
CA VAL A 208 -15.33 -19.66 -0.10
C VAL A 208 -14.77 -19.08 -1.41
N ARG A 209 -15.67 -18.87 -2.38
CA ARG A 209 -15.40 -17.97 -3.51
C ARG A 209 -15.81 -16.56 -3.08
N CYS A 210 -14.85 -15.63 -3.06
CA CYS A 210 -15.12 -14.24 -2.72
C CYS A 210 -16.28 -13.70 -3.59
N PRO A 211 -17.32 -13.09 -2.99
CA PRO A 211 -18.54 -12.71 -3.71
C PRO A 211 -18.35 -11.52 -4.67
N MET A 212 -17.21 -10.83 -4.58
CA MET A 212 -16.88 -9.64 -5.36
C MET A 212 -15.37 -9.53 -5.55
N GLU A 213 -14.94 -8.62 -6.42
CA GLU A 213 -13.51 -8.29 -6.53
C GLU A 213 -13.11 -7.37 -5.38
N LEU A 214 -11.89 -7.54 -4.88
CA LEU A 214 -11.28 -6.69 -3.87
C LEU A 214 -10.30 -5.75 -4.56
N SER A 215 -10.25 -4.51 -4.11
CA SER A 215 -9.35 -3.50 -4.65
C SER A 215 -8.78 -2.68 -3.52
N THR A 216 -7.47 -2.46 -3.52
CA THR A 216 -6.86 -1.45 -2.66
C THR A 216 -6.26 -0.37 -3.51
N TYR A 217 -6.48 0.88 -3.10
CA TYR A 217 -5.92 2.02 -3.78
C TYR A 217 -5.08 2.87 -2.85
N PHE A 218 -3.81 3.02 -3.22
CA PHE A 218 -2.84 3.84 -2.51
C PHE A 218 -2.66 5.19 -3.20
N ARG A 219 -2.84 6.26 -2.43
CA ARG A 219 -2.47 7.62 -2.83
C ARG A 219 -1.41 8.17 -1.90
N ILE A 220 -0.26 8.49 -2.47
CA ILE A 220 0.80 9.24 -1.79
C ILE A 220 0.44 10.72 -1.89
N ASN A 221 0.41 11.47 -0.80
CA ASN A 221 0.17 12.91 -0.85
C ASN A 221 1.32 13.70 -0.23
N GLU A 222 1.85 13.21 0.89
CA GLU A 222 2.86 13.91 1.66
C GLU A 222 4.25 13.92 1.00
N ARG A 223 5.03 14.99 1.20
CA ARG A 223 6.38 15.10 0.64
C ARG A 223 7.42 14.37 1.49
N ASN A 224 8.44 13.80 0.84
CA ASN A 224 9.58 13.11 1.45
C ASN A 224 9.19 11.96 2.39
N THR A 225 8.08 11.29 2.10
CA THR A 225 7.69 10.04 2.74
C THR A 225 8.18 8.87 1.89
N GLY A 226 8.81 7.88 2.53
CA GLY A 226 9.06 6.60 1.87
C GLY A 226 7.79 5.75 1.91
N GLN A 227 7.41 5.14 0.78
CA GLN A 227 6.25 4.24 0.75
C GLN A 227 6.69 2.81 1.03
N PHE A 228 6.33 2.34 2.21
CA PHE A 228 6.54 0.97 2.65
C PHE A 228 5.18 0.38 2.96
N GLU A 229 4.65 -0.36 2.00
CA GLU A 229 3.40 -1.09 2.15
C GLU A 229 3.64 -2.59 2.22
N ARG A 230 2.77 -3.28 2.94
CA ARG A 230 2.81 -4.74 3.02
C ARG A 230 1.43 -5.35 2.85
N THR A 231 1.27 -6.11 1.77
CA THR A 231 0.03 -6.81 1.42
C THR A 231 0.16 -8.29 1.75
N LEU A 232 -0.79 -8.83 2.52
CA LEU A 232 -0.87 -10.25 2.87
C LEU A 232 -2.24 -10.80 2.47
N ILE A 233 -2.26 -11.71 1.50
CA ILE A 233 -3.49 -12.36 1.00
C ILE A 233 -3.39 -13.86 1.25
N ILE A 234 -4.37 -14.40 1.96
CA ILE A 234 -4.45 -15.82 2.31
C ILE A 234 -5.77 -16.37 1.75
N ALA A 235 -5.68 -17.31 0.83
CA ALA A 235 -6.80 -18.10 0.35
C ALA A 235 -6.69 -19.51 0.92
N ASP A 236 -7.60 -19.86 1.83
CA ASP A 236 -7.66 -21.18 2.48
C ASP A 236 -8.14 -22.25 1.48
N GLU A 237 -8.18 -23.52 1.88
CA GLU A 237 -8.37 -24.64 0.95
C GLU A 237 -9.64 -24.48 0.09
N GLY A 238 -9.51 -24.59 -1.23
CA GLY A 238 -10.64 -24.45 -2.16
C GLY A 238 -11.22 -23.03 -2.26
N ALA A 239 -10.55 -22.02 -1.71
CA ALA A 239 -11.00 -20.63 -1.75
C ALA A 239 -10.62 -19.93 -3.05
N TYR A 240 -11.35 -18.86 -3.39
CA TYR A 240 -11.02 -18.01 -4.55
C TYR A 240 -11.13 -16.52 -4.21
N VAL A 241 -10.19 -15.72 -4.70
CA VAL A 241 -10.26 -14.25 -4.68
C VAL A 241 -9.67 -13.62 -5.93
N SER A 242 -10.30 -12.52 -6.38
CA SER A 242 -9.74 -11.58 -7.37
C SER A 242 -9.40 -10.29 -6.63
N TYR A 243 -8.12 -9.95 -6.59
CA TYR A 243 -7.59 -8.77 -5.92
C TYR A 243 -6.87 -7.85 -6.91
N LEU A 244 -7.18 -6.57 -6.84
CA LEU A 244 -6.59 -5.49 -7.64
C LEU A 244 -5.84 -4.52 -6.72
N GLU A 245 -4.61 -4.18 -7.09
CA GLU A 245 -3.83 -3.14 -6.43
C GLU A 245 -3.60 -1.97 -7.39
N GLY A 246 -4.00 -0.77 -6.98
CA GLY A 246 -3.78 0.46 -7.73
C GLY A 246 -2.91 1.44 -6.95
N CYS A 247 -1.86 1.95 -7.59
CA CYS A 247 -1.03 3.01 -7.02
C CYS A 247 -0.96 4.21 -7.98
N THR A 248 -1.21 5.41 -7.45
CA THR A 248 -0.93 6.66 -8.16
C THR A 248 -0.16 7.62 -7.27
N ALA A 249 0.81 8.32 -7.88
CA ALA A 249 1.59 9.34 -7.21
C ALA A 249 1.31 10.74 -7.77
N PRO A 250 1.41 11.81 -6.96
CA PRO A 250 1.37 13.18 -7.42
C PRO A 250 2.68 13.56 -8.11
N GLN A 251 2.64 14.64 -8.89
CA GLN A 251 3.83 15.19 -9.54
C GLN A 251 4.70 15.88 -8.50
N ARG A 252 5.95 15.46 -8.39
CA ARG A 252 6.93 15.99 -7.43
C ARG A 252 8.30 16.10 -8.09
N ASP A 253 9.05 17.10 -7.65
CA ASP A 253 10.41 17.39 -8.12
C ASP A 253 11.47 16.51 -7.41
N GLU A 254 11.11 15.90 -6.28
CA GLU A 254 11.96 15.02 -5.49
C GLU A 254 11.68 13.54 -5.81
N ASN A 255 12.74 12.72 -5.86
CA ASN A 255 12.62 11.27 -6.05
C ASN A 255 12.04 10.62 -4.79
N GLN A 256 11.12 9.68 -4.94
CA GLN A 256 10.54 8.94 -3.81
C GLN A 256 10.88 7.46 -3.91
N LEU A 257 11.01 6.80 -2.75
CA LEU A 257 11.26 5.36 -2.68
C LEU A 257 9.94 4.63 -2.41
N HIS A 258 9.55 3.76 -3.33
CA HIS A 258 8.48 2.79 -3.14
C HIS A 258 9.06 1.38 -2.99
N ALA A 259 8.91 0.78 -1.82
CA ALA A 259 9.38 -0.57 -1.51
C ALA A 259 8.25 -1.39 -0.88
N ALA A 260 7.36 -1.90 -1.72
CA ALA A 260 6.27 -2.78 -1.32
C ALA A 260 6.73 -4.23 -1.11
N VAL A 261 6.06 -4.94 -0.20
CA VAL A 261 6.14 -6.40 -0.06
C VAL A 261 4.76 -7.00 -0.17
N VAL A 262 4.60 -8.00 -1.04
CA VAL A 262 3.34 -8.71 -1.26
C VAL A 262 3.56 -10.19 -0.97
N GLU A 263 2.74 -10.75 -0.07
CA GLU A 263 2.73 -12.16 0.28
C GLU A 263 1.37 -12.76 -0.09
N LEU A 264 1.37 -13.72 -1.02
CA LEU A 264 0.18 -14.44 -1.49
C LEU A 264 0.29 -15.91 -1.07
N VAL A 265 -0.63 -16.37 -0.23
CA VAL A 265 -0.68 -17.74 0.28
C VAL A 265 -1.94 -18.42 -0.22
N ALA A 266 -1.81 -19.26 -1.24
CA ALA A 266 -2.87 -20.13 -1.72
C ALA A 266 -2.70 -21.54 -1.15
N LEU A 267 -3.65 -21.98 -0.31
CA LEU A 267 -3.68 -23.35 0.21
C LEU A 267 -4.24 -24.33 -0.84
N LYS A 268 -4.43 -25.58 -0.44
CA LYS A 268 -4.82 -26.66 -1.34
C LYS A 268 -6.07 -26.31 -2.15
N ASP A 269 -6.01 -26.47 -3.47
CA ASP A 269 -7.11 -26.20 -4.40
C ASP A 269 -7.63 -24.74 -4.39
N ALA A 270 -6.89 -23.81 -3.78
CA ALA A 270 -7.24 -22.39 -3.76
C ALA A 270 -6.69 -21.63 -4.98
N GLU A 271 -7.33 -20.51 -5.33
CA GLU A 271 -6.94 -19.67 -6.46
C GLU A 271 -6.93 -18.19 -6.06
N ILE A 272 -5.81 -17.51 -6.32
CA ILE A 272 -5.66 -16.06 -6.14
C ILE A 272 -5.39 -15.45 -7.51
N LYS A 273 -6.31 -14.62 -7.99
CA LYS A 273 -6.08 -13.73 -9.13
C LYS A 273 -5.60 -12.38 -8.60
N TYR A 274 -4.30 -12.12 -8.74
CA TYR A 274 -3.67 -10.86 -8.34
C TYR A 274 -3.40 -9.97 -9.56
N SER A 275 -3.86 -8.73 -9.52
CA SER A 275 -3.66 -7.74 -10.59
C SER A 275 -3.09 -6.45 -10.00
N THR A 276 -2.07 -5.87 -10.64
CA THR A 276 -1.47 -4.60 -10.21
C THR A 276 -1.47 -3.61 -11.36
N VAL A 277 -1.90 -2.38 -11.09
CA VAL A 277 -1.82 -1.25 -12.02
C VAL A 277 -1.10 -0.11 -11.33
N GLN A 278 0.14 0.14 -11.75
CA GLN A 278 0.98 1.21 -11.22
C GLN A 278 1.16 2.32 -12.25
N ASN A 279 0.67 3.51 -11.91
CA ASN A 279 0.89 4.73 -12.69
C ASN A 279 1.74 5.69 -11.86
N TRP A 280 3.05 5.56 -11.98
CA TRP A 280 4.01 6.43 -11.31
C TRP A 280 4.34 7.64 -12.16
N TYR A 281 4.56 8.79 -11.51
CA TYR A 281 5.12 9.96 -12.18
C TYR A 281 6.59 9.67 -12.52
N PRO A 282 7.01 9.73 -13.79
CA PRO A 282 8.35 9.30 -14.19
C PRO A 282 9.43 10.40 -14.06
N GLY A 283 9.10 11.53 -13.43
CA GLY A 283 9.94 12.75 -13.43
C GLY A 283 9.60 13.68 -14.59
N ASP A 284 10.10 14.91 -14.59
CA ASP A 284 9.86 15.84 -15.71
C ASP A 284 10.67 15.45 -16.97
N LYS A 285 10.52 16.23 -18.05
CA LYS A 285 11.26 16.03 -19.30
C LYS A 285 12.79 16.03 -19.16
N ASP A 286 13.30 16.62 -18.09
CA ASP A 286 14.73 16.72 -17.77
C ASP A 286 15.17 15.62 -16.78
N GLY A 287 14.25 14.72 -16.39
CA GLY A 287 14.49 13.60 -15.48
C GLY A 287 14.47 13.99 -14.00
N LYS A 288 13.86 15.13 -13.65
CA LYS A 288 13.77 15.60 -12.27
C LYS A 288 12.53 15.04 -11.58
N GLY A 289 12.73 14.44 -10.41
CA GLY A 289 11.68 13.85 -9.59
C GLY A 289 11.21 12.49 -10.09
N GLY A 290 10.03 12.08 -9.62
CA GLY A 290 9.45 10.78 -9.95
C GLY A 290 9.69 9.71 -8.89
N ILE A 291 9.33 8.47 -9.22
CA ILE A 291 9.45 7.27 -8.35
C ILE A 291 10.36 6.26 -9.03
#